data_AF-A0A950VFV0-F1
#
_entry.id   AF-A0A950VFV0-F1
#
_cell.length_a   1.000
_cell.length_b   1.000
_cell.length_c   1.000
_cell.angle_alpha   90.00
_cell.angle_beta   90.00
_cell.angle_gamma   90.00
#
_symmetry.space_group_name_H-M   'P 1'
#
loop_
_entity.id
_entity.type
_entity.pdbx_description
1 polymer ?
#
loop_
_entity_poly.entity_id
_entity_poly.type
_entity_poly.pdbx_seq_one_letter_code
_entity_poly.pdbx_strand_id
1 'polypeptide(L)'
;IPPRVMNNLNTRIVMRQNSKAEADAATETMGREFAAQSLRLGTGHALVSLHESRATVLAQMAPSPYELMRTDNASRRAPPVEAVSRPPPTPTEVVTENELPF
;
A
#
# COMPACT_ATOMS: atom_id res chain seq x y z
N ILE A 1 -13.41 3.06 14.55
CA ILE A 1 -12.06 2.67 15.04
C ILE A 1 -11.87 3.28 16.42
N PRO A 2 -11.34 2.55 17.42
CA PRO A 2 -11.15 3.12 18.76
C PRO A 2 -10.28 4.39 18.73
N PRO A 3 -10.64 5.46 19.47
CA PRO A 3 -9.90 6.73 19.44
C PRO A 3 -8.42 6.58 19.79
N ARG A 4 -8.13 5.70 20.76
CA ARG A 4 -6.77 5.33 21.17
C ARG A 4 -5.90 4.78 20.04
N VAL A 5 -6.47 4.11 19.04
CA VAL A 5 -5.71 3.61 17.89
C VAL A 5 -5.50 4.75 16.90
N MET A 6 -6.55 5.51 16.59
CA MET A 6 -6.48 6.64 15.64
C MET A 6 -5.44 7.68 16.08
N ASN A 7 -5.46 8.06 17.37
CA ASN A 7 -4.60 9.12 17.90
C ASN A 7 -3.12 8.77 17.96
N ASN A 8 -2.76 7.48 17.94
CA ASN A 8 -1.39 7.00 17.99
C ASN A 8 -0.82 6.67 16.60
N LEU A 9 -1.49 7.06 15.52
CA LEU A 9 -0.97 6.88 14.16
C LEU A 9 0.06 7.97 13.83
N ASN A 10 1.30 7.56 13.57
CA ASN A 10 2.37 8.43 13.07
C ASN A 10 2.09 8.97 11.66
N THR A 11 1.19 8.35 10.91
CA THR A 11 0.88 8.75 9.54
C THR A 11 -0.59 8.55 9.28
N ARG A 12 -1.19 9.54 8.63
CA ARG A 12 -2.58 9.50 8.22
C ARG A 12 -2.68 9.87 6.75
N ILE A 13 -3.31 9.00 5.99
CA ILE A 13 -3.65 9.20 4.58
C ILE A 13 -5.18 9.17 4.51
N VAL A 14 -5.79 10.34 4.34
CA VAL A 14 -7.25 10.51 4.32
C VAL A 14 -7.69 10.72 2.88
N MET A 15 -8.33 9.70 2.32
CA MET A 15 -8.98 9.79 1.02
C MET A 15 -10.38 10.41 1.14
N ARG A 16 -11.11 10.47 0.02
CA ARG A 16 -12.48 10.98 -0.01
C ARG A 16 -13.36 10.30 1.04
N GLN A 17 -14.03 11.11 1.85
CA GLN A 17 -15.06 10.65 2.79
C GLN A 17 -16.46 10.92 2.22
N ASN A 18 -17.43 10.08 2.57
CA ASN A 18 -18.81 10.19 2.07
C ASN A 18 -19.74 10.89 3.08
N SER A 19 -19.36 10.91 4.36
CA SER A 19 -20.12 11.53 5.44
C SER A 19 -19.33 12.64 6.12
N LYS A 20 -20.03 13.69 6.56
CA LYS A 20 -19.44 14.75 7.38
C LYS A 20 -18.86 14.22 8.69
N ALA A 21 -19.56 13.30 9.35
CA ALA A 21 -19.09 12.73 10.62
C ALA A 21 -17.80 11.93 10.45
N GLU A 22 -17.67 11.21 9.33
CA GLU A 22 -16.45 10.46 9.00
C GLU A 22 -15.30 11.39 8.60
N ALA A 23 -15.60 12.46 7.86
CA ALA A 23 -14.64 13.50 7.52
C ALA A 23 -14.07 14.16 8.77
N ASP A 24 -14.94 14.60 9.68
CA ASP A 24 -14.54 15.25 10.93
C ASP A 24 -13.69 14.31 11.81
N ALA A 25 -14.03 13.01 11.88
CA ALA A 25 -13.26 12.00 12.61
C ALA A 25 -11.92 11.65 11.95
N ALA A 26 -11.86 11.59 10.62
CA ALA A 26 -10.65 11.26 9.88
C ALA A 26 -9.61 12.38 9.92
N THR A 27 -10.05 13.64 9.93
CA THR A 27 -9.18 14.83 9.94
C THR A 27 -9.03 15.49 11.31
N GLU A 28 -9.49 14.84 12.39
CA GLU A 28 -9.52 15.40 13.75
C GLU A 28 -8.17 16.00 14.18
N THR A 29 -7.06 15.34 13.82
CA THR A 29 -5.69 15.78 14.16
C THR A 29 -5.03 16.63 13.08
N MET A 30 -5.67 16.83 11.93
CA MET A 30 -5.10 17.56 10.78
C MET A 30 -5.56 19.03 10.75
N GLY A 31 -6.71 19.34 11.35
CA GLY A 31 -7.35 20.66 11.28
C GLY A 31 -8.82 20.55 10.82
N ARG A 32 -9.67 21.50 11.26
CA ARG A 32 -11.13 21.45 10.99
C ARG A 32 -11.46 21.78 9.53
N GLU A 33 -10.62 22.57 8.89
CA GLU A 33 -10.71 22.98 7.49
C GLU A 33 -10.55 21.81 6.51
N PHE A 34 -9.80 20.79 6.90
CA PHE A 34 -9.52 19.63 6.08
C PHE A 34 -10.71 18.67 5.97
N ALA A 35 -11.64 18.70 6.92
CA ALA A 35 -12.86 17.90 6.86
C ALA A 35 -13.67 18.24 5.59
N ALA A 36 -13.86 19.53 5.30
CA ALA A 36 -14.58 19.98 4.11
C ALA A 36 -13.83 19.63 2.81
N GLN A 37 -12.49 19.66 2.83
CA GLN A 37 -11.67 19.27 1.70
C GLN A 37 -11.78 17.77 1.41
N SER A 38 -11.75 16.93 2.45
CA SER A 38 -11.85 15.46 2.30
C SER A 38 -13.15 15.01 1.61
N LEU A 39 -14.26 15.73 1.80
CA LEU A 39 -15.53 15.44 1.12
C LEU A 39 -15.48 15.67 -0.40
N ARG A 40 -14.58 16.56 -0.84
CA ARG A 40 -14.47 17.02 -2.24
C ARG A 40 -13.31 16.36 -3.00
N LEU A 41 -12.53 15.51 -2.36
CA LEU A 41 -11.39 14.85 -3.00
C LEU A 41 -11.84 13.98 -4.17
N GLY A 42 -11.10 14.08 -5.28
CA GLY A 42 -11.27 13.19 -6.44
C GLY A 42 -10.72 11.80 -6.18
N THR A 43 -11.00 10.88 -7.10
CA THR A 43 -10.37 9.55 -7.09
C THR A 43 -8.85 9.68 -7.18
N GLY A 44 -8.13 8.84 -6.44
CA GLY A 44 -6.67 8.89 -6.39
C GLY A 44 -6.08 10.08 -5.61
N HIS A 45 -6.90 10.98 -5.05
CA HIS A 45 -6.40 12.09 -4.24
C HIS A 45 -6.55 11.81 -2.74
N ALA A 46 -5.58 12.27 -1.96
CA ALA A 46 -5.57 12.09 -0.51
C ALA A 46 -4.96 13.29 0.21
N LEU A 47 -5.44 13.56 1.42
CA LEU A 47 -4.77 14.42 2.39
C LEU A 47 -3.79 13.57 3.19
N VAL A 48 -2.55 14.02 3.30
CA VAL A 48 -1.49 13.28 3.96
C VAL A 48 -0.90 14.12 5.09
N SER A 49 -0.89 13.55 6.29
CA SER A 49 -0.19 14.09 7.46
C SER A 49 0.77 13.03 7.97
N LEU A 50 2.03 13.41 8.08
CA LEU A 50 3.12 12.56 8.56
C LEU A 50 3.63 13.09 9.90
N HIS A 51 4.14 12.20 10.75
CA HIS A 51 4.82 12.52 11.99
C HIS A 51 5.96 13.50 11.69
N GLU A 52 6.10 14.54 12.52
CA GLU A 52 7.05 15.65 12.36
C GLU A 52 6.86 16.52 11.11
N SER A 53 5.87 16.23 10.26
CA SER A 53 5.50 17.16 9.19
C SER A 53 4.83 18.39 9.81
N ARG A 54 5.26 19.57 9.36
CA ARG A 54 4.65 20.85 9.76
C ARG A 54 3.36 21.16 9.03
N ALA A 55 3.07 20.45 7.93
CA ALA A 55 1.93 20.71 7.08
C ALA A 55 1.25 19.43 6.63
N THR A 56 -0.07 19.48 6.52
CA THR A 56 -0.86 18.50 5.80
C THR A 56 -0.77 18.81 4.31
N VAL A 57 -0.45 17.82 3.49
CA VAL A 57 -0.29 17.98 2.04
C VAL A 57 -1.40 17.31 1.28
N LEU A 58 -1.77 17.88 0.14
CA LEU A 58 -2.64 17.24 -0.83
C LEU A 58 -1.77 16.42 -1.79
N ALA A 59 -1.96 15.10 -1.81
CA ALA A 59 -1.21 14.17 -2.63
C ALA A 59 -2.09 13.51 -3.69
N GLN A 60 -1.50 13.24 -4.86
CA GLN A 60 -2.07 12.41 -5.91
C GLN A 60 -1.35 11.06 -5.91
N MET A 61 -2.12 9.98 -5.78
CA MET A 61 -1.62 8.62 -5.80
C MET A 61 -1.41 8.15 -7.23
N ALA A 62 -0.23 7.61 -7.50
CA ALA A 62 0.02 6.90 -8.75
C ALA A 62 -0.79 5.59 -8.79
N PRO A 63 -1.31 5.19 -9.97
CA PRO A 63 -1.96 3.89 -10.10
C PRO A 63 -0.94 2.77 -9.87
N SER A 64 -1.41 1.67 -9.26
CA SER A 64 -0.60 0.46 -9.15
C SER A 64 -0.25 -0.07 -10.55
N PRO A 65 1.01 -0.44 -10.80
CA PRO A 65 1.41 -1.03 -12.08
C PRO A 65 0.86 -2.46 -12.28
N TYR A 66 0.38 -3.09 -11.21
CA TYR A 66 -0.20 -4.43 -11.22
C TYR A 66 -1.68 -4.40 -10.86
N GLU A 67 -2.43 -5.33 -11.44
CA GLU A 67 -3.82 -5.57 -11.06
C GLU A 67 -3.88 -6.16 -9.65
N LEU A 68 -4.65 -5.52 -8.77
CA LEU A 68 -4.88 -6.03 -7.43
C LEU A 68 -5.71 -7.31 -7.51
N MET A 69 -5.30 -8.36 -6.80
CA MET A 69 -6.12 -9.55 -6.67
C MET A 69 -7.44 -9.17 -6.00
N ARG A 70 -8.54 -9.41 -6.71
CA ARG A 70 -9.88 -9.21 -6.19
C ARG A 70 -10.55 -10.57 -6.01
N THR A 71 -11.49 -10.67 -5.09
CA THR A 71 -12.27 -11.90 -4.86
C THR A 71 -13.12 -12.28 -6.08
N ASP A 72 -13.51 -11.34 -6.92
CA ASP A 72 -14.18 -11.54 -8.22
C ASP A 72 -13.21 -11.84 -9.39
N ASN A 73 -11.93 -11.49 -9.25
CA ASN A 73 -10.89 -11.79 -10.25
C ASN A 73 -10.40 -13.24 -10.21
N ALA A 74 -10.70 -14.01 -9.15
CA ALA A 74 -10.32 -15.42 -9.04
C ALA A 74 -10.89 -16.29 -10.18
N SER A 75 -12.04 -15.90 -10.73
CA SER A 75 -12.72 -16.64 -11.80
C SER A 75 -12.19 -16.32 -13.22
N ARG A 76 -11.36 -15.27 -13.39
CA ARG A 76 -11.04 -14.73 -14.72
C ARG A 76 -9.64 -15.09 -15.26
N ARG A 77 -8.81 -15.88 -14.56
CA ARG A 77 -7.63 -16.50 -15.21
C ARG A 77 -6.91 -17.51 -14.31
N ALA A 78 -7.00 -18.80 -14.68
CA ALA A 78 -5.77 -19.53 -14.92
C ALA A 78 -5.45 -19.36 -16.41
N PRO A 79 -4.36 -18.67 -16.82
CA PRO A 79 -3.85 -18.87 -18.16
C PRO A 79 -3.41 -20.35 -18.28
N PRO A 80 -3.60 -21.02 -19.44
CA PRO A 80 -2.93 -22.29 -19.66
C PRO A 80 -1.43 -22.03 -19.49
N VAL A 81 -0.82 -22.82 -18.60
CA VAL A 81 0.61 -22.78 -18.38
C VAL A 81 1.22 -23.27 -19.69
N GLU A 82 1.65 -22.35 -20.57
CA GLU A 82 2.61 -22.72 -21.60
C GLU A 82 3.86 -23.14 -20.83
N ALA A 83 4.04 -24.46 -20.75
CA ALA A 83 5.22 -25.08 -20.19
C ALA A 83 6.41 -24.61 -21.03
N VAL A 84 7.03 -23.50 -20.61
CA VAL A 84 8.39 -23.19 -20.99
C VAL A 84 9.24 -24.31 -20.41
N SER A 85 9.59 -25.26 -21.28
CA SER A 85 10.49 -26.36 -21.03
C SER A 85 11.90 -25.82 -20.76
N ARG A 86 12.11 -25.26 -19.56
CA ARG A 86 13.46 -25.14 -19.02
C ARG A 86 13.80 -26.50 -18.41
N PRO A 87 14.84 -27.20 -18.88
CA PRO A 87 15.30 -28.38 -18.16
C PRO A 87 15.70 -27.96 -16.74
N PRO A 88 15.47 -28.82 -15.73
CA PRO A 88 15.80 -28.51 -14.35
C PRO A 88 17.31 -28.21 -14.23
N PRO A 89 17.73 -27.24 -13.40
CA PRO A 89 19.15 -27.08 -13.12
C PRO A 89 19.67 -28.35 -12.44
N THR A 90 20.69 -28.95 -13.05
CA THR A 90 21.44 -30.06 -12.46
C THR A 90 22.00 -29.64 -11.10
N PRO A 91 21.95 -30.52 -10.07
CA PRO A 91 22.52 -30.20 -8.77
C PRO A 91 24.04 -30.04 -8.93
N THR A 92 24.54 -28.84 -8.67
CA THR A 92 25.97 -28.54 -8.57
C THR A 92 26.58 -29.43 -7.48
N GLU A 93 27.51 -30.30 -7.86
CA GLU A 93 28.32 -31.07 -6.93
C GLU A 93 29.09 -30.09 -6.02
N VAL A 94 28.88 -30.22 -4.72
CA VAL A 94 29.71 -29.58 -3.70
C VAL A 94 31.01 -30.36 -3.65
N VAL A 95 32.02 -29.93 -4.40
CA VAL A 95 33.39 -30.43 -4.25
C VAL A 95 33.97 -29.79 -2.99
N THR A 96 33.94 -30.55 -1.90
CA THR A 96 34.78 -30.32 -0.72
C THR A 96 36.22 -30.65 -1.08
N GLU A 97 37.03 -29.66 -1.41
CA GLU A 97 38.49 -29.78 -1.39
C GLU A 97 39.03 -29.09 -0.14
N ASN A 98 39.18 -29.93 0.90
CA ASN A 98 40.14 -29.74 1.97
C ASN A 98 41.57 -29.98 1.42
N GLU A 99 42.53 -29.36 2.11
CA GLU A 99 43.98 -29.59 2.06
C GLU A 99 44.80 -28.75 1.06
N LEU A 100 45.30 -27.62 1.56
CA LEU A 100 46.57 -27.03 1.12
C LEU A 100 47.72 -27.73 1.87
N PRO A 101 48.72 -28.31 1.19
CA PRO A 101 49.95 -28.75 1.84
C PRO A 101 51.08 -27.72 1.67
N PHE A 102 51.70 -27.39 2.81
CA PHE A 102 52.98 -26.70 3.08
C PHE A 102 53.08 -25.19 2.84
#